data_AF-A0A950HYI5-F1
#
_entry.id   AF-A0A950HYI5-F1
#
_cell.length_a   1.000
_cell.length_b   1.000
_cell.length_c   1.000
_cell.angle_alpha   90.00
_cell.angle_beta   90.00
_cell.angle_gamma   90.00
#
_symmetry.space_group_name_H-M   'P 1'
#
loop_
_entity.id
_entity.type
_entity.pdbx_description
1 polymer ?
#
loop_
_entity_poly.entity_id
_entity_poly.type
_entity_poly.pdbx_seq_one_letter_code
_entity_poly.pdbx_strand_id
1 'polypeptide(L)'
;MIGKLKGMIDSYGEDFIILDVNGVGYVVQCSARTLQHLPRPGEPTALAIETQVREDAIKLFGFGSDAERDWFRLLQTVQGVGAKVALAILGVLDARELASAIAMQDKAMVARAPGVGPKLAARIVAELKDKAPAFAGIDPNVVRLAGAEEAKSAPKPVQDAIS
;
A
#
# COMPACT_ATOMS: atom_id res chain seq x y z
N MET A 1 -14.10 -11.72 -7.45
CA MET A 1 -12.85 -11.29 -6.78
C MET A 1 -13.08 -11.29 -5.28
N ILE A 2 -12.15 -11.78 -4.46
CA ILE A 2 -12.30 -11.85 -2.99
C ILE A 2 -11.71 -10.57 -2.38
N GLY A 3 -12.51 -9.80 -1.65
CA GLY A 3 -12.11 -8.52 -1.09
C GLY A 3 -11.82 -8.53 0.42
N LYS A 4 -12.34 -9.52 1.14
CA LYS A 4 -12.15 -9.69 2.59
C LYS A 4 -12.38 -11.14 2.97
N LEU A 5 -11.59 -11.65 3.90
CA LEU A 5 -11.83 -12.94 4.56
C LEU A 5 -11.87 -12.74 6.08
N LYS A 6 -12.71 -13.54 6.74
CA LYS A 6 -12.85 -13.59 8.19
C LYS A 6 -12.91 -15.05 8.59
N GLY A 7 -12.07 -15.47 9.52
CA GLY A 7 -11.89 -16.88 9.84
C GLY A 7 -10.93 -17.09 10.99
N MET A 8 -10.52 -18.34 11.18
CA MET A 8 -9.53 -18.74 12.18
C MET A 8 -8.18 -18.96 11.51
N ILE A 9 -7.09 -18.54 12.16
CA ILE A 9 -5.75 -18.88 11.67
C ILE A 9 -5.53 -20.37 11.90
N ASP A 10 -5.39 -21.14 10.84
CA ASP A 10 -5.09 -22.56 10.92
C ASP A 10 -3.59 -22.77 11.16
N SER A 11 -2.74 -22.18 10.31
CA SER A 11 -1.30 -22.36 10.35
C SER A 11 -0.54 -21.22 9.69
N TYR A 12 0.76 -21.12 10.00
CA TYR A 12 1.70 -20.17 9.40
C TYR A 12 2.67 -20.91 8.47
N GLY A 13 2.92 -20.31 7.30
CA GLY A 13 4.07 -20.59 6.46
C GLY A 13 5.15 -19.51 6.63
N GLU A 14 6.12 -19.48 5.71
CA GLU A 14 7.20 -18.48 5.72
C GLU A 14 6.69 -17.07 5.38
N ASP A 15 5.87 -16.96 4.33
CA ASP A 15 5.34 -15.70 3.81
C ASP A 15 3.80 -15.70 3.66
N PHE A 16 3.13 -16.68 4.26
CA PHE A 16 1.67 -16.84 4.17
C PHE A 16 1.08 -17.39 5.46
N ILE A 17 -0.25 -17.30 5.57
CA ILE A 17 -1.06 -18.09 6.52
C ILE A 17 -2.03 -18.99 5.76
N ILE A 18 -2.45 -20.08 6.41
CA ILE A 18 -3.71 -20.74 6.08
C ILE A 18 -4.80 -20.13 6.96
N LEU A 19 -5.79 -19.49 6.32
CA LEU A 19 -6.96 -18.96 6.99
C LEU A 19 -8.15 -19.88 6.74
N ASP A 20 -8.64 -20.54 7.79
CA ASP A 20 -9.85 -21.34 7.73
C ASP A 20 -11.08 -20.43 7.78
N VAL A 21 -11.85 -20.44 6.69
CA VAL A 21 -13.17 -19.83 6.62
C VAL A 21 -14.22 -20.92 6.44
N ASN A 22 -14.82 -21.34 7.56
CA ASN A 22 -15.89 -22.35 7.61
C ASN A 22 -15.52 -23.70 6.96
N GLY A 23 -14.32 -24.20 7.21
CA GLY A 23 -13.78 -25.46 6.69
C GLY A 23 -13.00 -25.34 5.39
N VAL A 24 -12.84 -24.12 4.85
CA VAL A 24 -12.05 -23.87 3.62
C VAL A 24 -10.76 -23.13 3.98
N GLY A 25 -9.63 -23.82 3.82
CA GLY A 25 -8.30 -23.25 4.05
C GLY A 25 -7.81 -22.39 2.89
N TYR A 26 -7.82 -21.07 3.07
CA TYR A 26 -7.27 -20.13 2.09
C TYR A 26 -5.79 -19.88 2.35
N VAL A 27 -4.94 -20.10 1.34
CA VAL A 27 -3.54 -19.64 1.38
C VAL A 27 -3.53 -18.13 1.13
N VAL A 28 -3.15 -17.36 2.15
CA VAL A 28 -3.11 -15.89 2.09
C VAL A 28 -1.68 -15.42 2.31
N GLN A 29 -1.06 -14.85 1.28
CA GLN A 29 0.28 -14.27 1.33
C GLN A 29 0.25 -12.92 2.03
N CYS A 30 1.20 -12.67 2.93
CA CYS A 30 1.21 -11.49 3.79
C CYS A 30 2.61 -10.89 3.83
N SER A 31 2.72 -9.61 4.21
CA SER A 31 4.04 -9.05 4.50
C SER A 31 4.59 -9.62 5.82
N ALA A 32 5.90 -9.60 6.01
CA ALA A 32 6.51 -10.02 7.27
C ALA A 32 5.95 -9.25 8.48
N ARG A 33 5.70 -7.94 8.32
CA ARG A 33 5.07 -7.09 9.33
C ARG A 33 3.64 -7.53 9.63
N THR A 34 2.84 -7.82 8.60
CA THR A 34 1.46 -8.32 8.78
C THR A 34 1.47 -9.63 9.55
N LEU A 35 2.34 -10.59 9.18
CA LEU A 35 2.47 -11.88 9.87
C LEU A 35 2.81 -11.72 11.36
N GLN A 36 3.70 -10.78 11.70
CA GLN A 36 4.07 -10.48 13.09
C GLN A 36 2.94 -9.88 13.93
N HIS A 37 1.96 -9.23 13.29
CA HIS A 37 0.81 -8.64 13.97
C HIS A 37 -0.42 -9.53 14.01
N LEU A 38 -0.39 -10.68 13.33
CA LEU A 38 -1.51 -11.59 13.33
C LEU A 38 -1.58 -12.41 14.64
N PRO A 39 -2.80 -12.82 15.05
CA PRO A 39 -2.99 -13.61 16.25
C PRO A 39 -2.42 -15.05 16.11
N ARG A 40 -2.46 -15.83 17.18
CA ARG A 40 -1.91 -17.20 17.16
C ARG A 40 -2.81 -18.16 16.37
N PRO A 41 -2.29 -19.32 15.92
CA PRO A 41 -3.15 -20.38 15.39
C PRO A 41 -4.30 -20.73 16.34
N GLY A 42 -5.49 -20.95 15.80
CA GLY A 42 -6.74 -21.18 16.51
C GLY A 42 -7.51 -19.91 16.88
N GLU A 43 -6.95 -18.71 16.65
CA GLU A 43 -7.60 -17.43 16.97
C GLU A 43 -8.23 -16.76 15.72
N PRO A 44 -9.31 -15.98 15.91
CA PRO A 44 -10.00 -15.34 14.80
C PRO A 44 -9.24 -14.13 14.26
N THR A 45 -9.29 -13.94 12.95
CA THR A 45 -8.78 -12.73 12.29
C THR A 45 -9.66 -12.30 11.12
N ALA A 46 -9.49 -11.05 10.69
CA ALA A 46 -10.13 -10.48 9.52
C ALA A 46 -9.07 -9.77 8.67
N LEU A 47 -8.95 -10.17 7.40
CA LEU A 47 -7.97 -9.62 6.48
C LEU A 47 -8.66 -8.93 5.31
N ALA A 48 -8.20 -7.73 4.97
CA ALA A 48 -8.48 -7.14 3.67
C ALA A 48 -7.71 -7.96 2.61
N ILE A 49 -8.38 -8.35 1.53
CA ILE A 49 -7.78 -9.23 0.52
C ILE A 49 -7.64 -8.48 -0.81
N GLU A 50 -6.46 -8.64 -1.42
CA GLU A 50 -6.27 -8.42 -2.84
C GLU A 50 -6.15 -9.77 -3.57
N THR A 51 -7.04 -10.00 -4.53
CA THR A 51 -7.00 -11.21 -5.36
C THR A 51 -6.30 -10.91 -6.67
N GLN A 52 -5.25 -11.66 -6.99
CA GLN A 52 -4.61 -11.62 -8.31
C GLN A 52 -4.92 -12.91 -9.06
N VAL A 53 -5.51 -12.77 -10.24
CA VAL A 53 -5.81 -13.89 -11.14
C VAL A 53 -4.82 -13.87 -12.28
N ARG A 54 -4.14 -14.99 -12.50
CA ARG A 54 -3.31 -15.31 -13.66
C ARG A 54 -3.92 -16.52 -14.35
N GLU A 55 -3.44 -16.85 -15.55
CA GLU A 55 -3.96 -17.98 -16.33
C GLU A 55 -3.86 -19.32 -15.58
N ASP A 56 -2.81 -19.48 -14.76
CA ASP A 56 -2.46 -20.71 -14.07
C ASP A 56 -2.74 -20.69 -12.56
N ALA A 57 -3.01 -19.52 -11.99
CA ALA A 57 -3.08 -19.37 -10.54
C ALA A 57 -3.98 -18.22 -10.07
N ILE A 58 -4.65 -18.45 -8.95
CA ILE A 58 -5.32 -17.42 -8.15
C ILE A 58 -4.49 -17.22 -6.88
N LYS A 59 -4.00 -16.01 -6.64
CA LYS A 59 -3.23 -15.66 -5.45
C LYS A 59 -3.99 -14.65 -4.61
N LEU A 60 -4.00 -14.87 -3.30
CA LEU A 60 -4.60 -13.98 -2.32
C LEU A 60 -3.50 -13.32 -1.50
N PHE A 61 -3.58 -12.00 -1.39
CA PHE A 61 -2.70 -11.18 -0.56
C PHE A 61 -3.52 -10.56 0.56
N GLY A 62 -3.08 -10.74 1.81
CA GLY A 62 -3.79 -10.34 3.01
C GLY A 62 -3.13 -9.16 3.72
N PHE A 63 -3.97 -8.27 4.23
CA PHE A 63 -3.56 -7.05 4.90
C PHE A 63 -4.40 -6.81 6.16
N GLY A 64 -3.78 -6.25 7.19
CA GLY A 64 -4.45 -5.94 8.46
C GLY A 64 -5.44 -4.77 8.35
N SER A 65 -5.31 -3.95 7.29
CA SER A 65 -6.20 -2.84 7.01
C SER A 65 -6.43 -2.63 5.52
N ASP A 66 -7.53 -1.95 5.16
CA ASP A 66 -7.79 -1.54 3.78
C ASP A 66 -6.71 -0.58 3.26
N ALA A 67 -6.19 0.32 4.11
CA ALA A 67 -5.13 1.26 3.73
C ALA A 67 -3.85 0.52 3.32
N GLU A 68 -3.46 -0.52 4.05
CA GLU A 68 -2.29 -1.35 3.72
C GLU A 68 -2.48 -2.08 2.38
N ARG A 69 -3.69 -2.62 2.11
CA ARG A 69 -4.04 -3.20 0.80
C ARG A 69 -3.95 -2.17 -0.33
N ASP A 70 -4.44 -0.97 -0.08
CA ASP A 70 -4.48 0.08 -1.10
C ASP A 70 -3.06 0.58 -1.42
N TRP A 71 -2.17 0.64 -0.43
CA TRP A 71 -0.73 0.85 -0.65
C TRP A 71 -0.09 -0.29 -1.45
N PHE A 72 -0.43 -1.54 -1.18
CA PHE A 72 0.05 -2.67 -1.97
C PHE A 72 -0.34 -2.58 -3.46
N ARG A 73 -1.58 -2.15 -3.74
CA ARG A 73 -2.04 -1.89 -5.11
C ARG A 73 -1.30 -0.71 -5.74
N LEU A 74 -1.16 0.39 -5.01
CA LEU A 74 -0.48 1.60 -5.49
C LEU A 74 0.97 1.32 -5.86
N LEU A 75 1.69 0.59 -4.99
CA LEU A 75 3.09 0.19 -5.21
C LEU A 75 3.25 -0.56 -6.54
N GLN A 76 2.32 -1.44 -6.89
CA GLN A 76 2.36 -2.21 -8.13
C GLN A 76 2.08 -1.40 -9.40
N THR A 77 1.64 -0.15 -9.27
CA THR A 77 1.56 0.77 -10.42
C THR A 77 2.93 1.24 -10.87
N VAL A 78 3.97 1.11 -10.03
CA VAL A 78 5.35 1.48 -10.36
C VAL A 78 6.00 0.36 -11.17
N GLN A 79 6.53 0.70 -12.35
CA GLN A 79 7.18 -0.30 -13.20
C GLN A 79 8.39 -0.92 -12.49
N GLY A 80 8.39 -2.25 -12.38
CA GLY A 80 9.42 -3.03 -11.68
C GLY A 80 9.01 -3.46 -10.27
N VAL A 81 7.84 -3.03 -9.78
CA VAL A 81 7.29 -3.45 -8.49
C VAL A 81 6.20 -4.50 -8.70
N GLY A 82 6.54 -5.77 -8.49
CA GLY A 82 5.58 -6.86 -8.40
C GLY A 82 5.13 -7.13 -6.97
N ALA A 83 4.17 -8.04 -6.79
CA ALA A 83 3.62 -8.40 -5.48
C ALA A 83 4.69 -8.71 -4.41
N LYS A 84 5.71 -9.52 -4.74
CA LYS A 84 6.80 -9.86 -3.80
C LYS A 84 7.55 -8.62 -3.29
N VAL A 85 7.86 -7.69 -4.19
CA VAL A 85 8.57 -6.44 -3.84
C VAL A 85 7.65 -5.53 -3.04
N ALA A 86 6.37 -5.43 -3.40
CA ALA A 86 5.39 -4.64 -2.66
C ALA A 86 5.20 -5.15 -1.22
N LEU A 87 5.09 -6.48 -1.02
CA LEU A 87 5.05 -7.07 0.32
C LEU A 87 6.35 -6.84 1.09
N ALA A 88 7.51 -6.89 0.44
CA ALA A 88 8.80 -6.61 1.08
C ALA A 88 8.87 -5.15 1.57
N ILE A 89 8.37 -4.19 0.77
CA ILE A 89 8.27 -2.77 1.17
C ILE A 89 7.36 -2.62 2.37
N LEU A 90 6.15 -3.18 2.32
CA LEU A 90 5.18 -3.12 3.42
C LEU A 90 5.64 -3.89 4.68
N GLY A 91 6.52 -4.87 4.51
CA GLY A 91 7.18 -5.57 5.60
C GLY A 91 8.18 -4.70 6.35
N VAL A 92 8.80 -3.72 5.67
CA VAL A 92 9.79 -2.81 6.27
C VAL A 92 9.18 -1.48 6.69
N LEU A 93 8.20 -0.96 5.97
CA LEU A 93 7.56 0.34 6.18
C LEU A 93 6.04 0.18 6.24
N ASP A 94 5.38 0.71 7.28
CA ASP A 94 3.92 0.83 7.22
C ASP A 94 3.48 1.93 6.25
N ALA A 95 2.18 2.01 6.02
CA ALA A 95 1.55 3.02 5.18
C ALA A 95 1.97 4.46 5.51
N ARG A 96 2.14 4.79 6.81
CA ARG A 96 2.50 6.15 7.25
C ARG A 96 3.98 6.43 7.02
N GLU A 97 4.84 5.48 7.38
CA GLU A 97 6.28 5.54 7.13
C GLU A 97 6.58 5.66 5.64
N LEU A 98 5.88 4.87 4.81
CA LEU A 98 6.01 4.91 3.36
C LEU A 98 5.53 6.24 2.77
N ALA A 99 4.38 6.76 3.22
CA ALA A 99 3.89 8.08 2.83
C ALA A 99 4.91 9.18 3.18
N SER A 100 5.47 9.14 4.39
CA SER A 100 6.49 10.09 4.84
C SER A 100 7.77 9.99 4.01
N ALA A 101 8.26 8.77 3.75
CA ALA A 101 9.45 8.54 2.92
C ALA A 101 9.28 9.12 1.52
N ILE A 102 8.10 8.94 0.91
CA ILE A 102 7.78 9.48 -0.42
C ILE A 102 7.71 11.02 -0.37
N ALA A 103 7.03 11.59 0.63
CA ALA A 103 6.90 13.04 0.78
C ALA A 103 8.26 13.74 0.99
N MET A 104 9.13 13.13 1.80
CA MET A 104 10.50 13.63 2.06
C MET A 104 11.50 13.27 0.97
N GLN A 105 11.07 12.54 -0.06
CA GLN A 105 11.93 11.99 -1.12
C GLN A 105 13.08 11.12 -0.58
N ASP A 106 12.86 10.44 0.55
CA ASP A 106 13.82 9.56 1.21
C ASP A 106 13.88 8.18 0.54
N LYS A 107 14.69 8.13 -0.53
CA LYS A 107 14.95 6.91 -1.30
C LYS A 107 15.70 5.87 -0.47
N ALA A 108 16.51 6.28 0.50
CA ALA A 108 17.31 5.37 1.30
C ALA A 108 16.42 4.55 2.23
N MET A 109 15.37 5.16 2.79
CA MET A 109 14.37 4.46 3.60
C MET A 109 13.65 3.37 2.80
N VAL A 110 13.23 3.67 1.56
CA VAL A 110 12.56 2.70 0.67
C VAL A 110 13.52 1.59 0.22
N ALA A 111 14.80 1.90 -0.01
CA ALA A 111 15.82 0.93 -0.43
C ALA A 111 16.18 -0.10 0.66
N ARG A 112 15.69 0.05 1.91
CA ARG A 112 15.87 -0.97 2.97
C ARG A 112 15.07 -2.25 2.70
N ALA A 113 14.02 -2.16 1.89
CA ALA A 113 13.19 -3.30 1.54
C ALA A 113 13.97 -4.32 0.68
N PRO A 114 13.97 -5.62 1.04
CA PRO A 114 14.62 -6.65 0.25
C PRO A 114 14.16 -6.64 -1.22
N GLY A 115 15.11 -6.65 -2.15
CA GLY A 115 14.81 -6.59 -3.59
C GLY A 115 14.59 -5.17 -4.14
N VAL A 116 14.69 -4.13 -3.32
CA VAL A 116 14.60 -2.73 -3.76
C VAL A 116 15.99 -2.11 -3.88
N GLY A 117 16.54 -2.09 -5.09
CA GLY A 117 17.80 -1.41 -5.38
C GLY A 117 17.65 0.12 -5.49
N PRO A 118 18.77 0.88 -5.50
CA PRO A 118 18.75 2.35 -5.53
C PRO A 118 17.96 2.95 -6.69
N LYS A 119 18.04 2.33 -7.88
CA LYS A 119 17.28 2.75 -9.07
C LYS A 119 15.78 2.59 -8.89
N LEU A 120 15.36 1.46 -8.31
CA LEU A 120 13.95 1.18 -8.06
C LEU A 120 13.39 2.07 -6.95
N ALA A 121 14.15 2.28 -5.87
CA ALA A 121 13.78 3.21 -4.81
C ALA A 121 13.58 4.64 -5.33
N ALA A 122 14.51 5.13 -6.18
CA ALA A 122 14.37 6.45 -6.81
C ALA A 122 13.10 6.55 -7.67
N ARG A 123 12.77 5.49 -8.42
CA ARG A 123 11.56 5.41 -9.24
C ARG A 123 10.29 5.42 -8.39
N ILE A 124 10.22 4.58 -7.36
CA ILE A 124 9.07 4.50 -6.45
C ILE A 124 8.77 5.87 -5.85
N VAL A 125 9.79 6.52 -5.30
CA VAL A 125 9.66 7.82 -4.64
C VAL A 125 9.25 8.93 -5.62
N ALA A 126 9.75 8.90 -6.87
CA ALA A 126 9.40 9.87 -7.88
C ALA A 126 7.97 9.68 -8.43
N GLU A 127 7.61 8.45 -8.82
CA GLU A 127 6.31 8.15 -9.45
C GLU A 127 5.14 8.22 -8.46
N LEU A 128 5.39 7.96 -7.18
CA LEU A 128 4.34 7.96 -6.16
C LEU A 128 4.21 9.30 -5.43
N LYS A 129 5.11 10.28 -5.64
CA LYS A 129 5.06 11.58 -4.97
C LYS A 129 3.69 12.25 -5.07
N ASP A 130 3.10 12.22 -6.26
CA ASP A 130 1.83 12.90 -6.53
C ASP A 130 0.61 12.03 -6.20
N LYS A 131 0.79 10.70 -6.08
CA LYS A 131 -0.30 9.74 -5.81
C LYS A 131 -0.46 9.44 -4.32
N ALA A 132 0.64 9.41 -3.57
CA ALA A 132 0.69 9.06 -2.16
C ALA A 132 -0.23 9.88 -1.23
N PRO A 133 -0.44 11.21 -1.43
CA PRO A 133 -1.31 11.99 -0.56
C PRO A 133 -2.75 11.47 -0.47
N ALA A 134 -3.26 10.87 -1.55
CA ALA A 134 -4.60 10.26 -1.57
C ALA A 134 -4.70 8.99 -0.69
N PHE A 135 -3.57 8.41 -0.29
CA PHE A 135 -3.47 7.17 0.48
C PHE A 135 -2.88 7.39 1.88
N ALA A 136 -2.60 8.64 2.27
CA ALA A 136 -2.07 9.00 3.58
C ALA A 136 -3.13 9.01 4.71
N GLY A 137 -4.35 8.53 4.44
CA GLY A 137 -5.46 8.57 5.40
C GLY A 137 -5.99 9.99 5.68
N ILE A 138 -5.64 10.95 4.83
CA ILE A 138 -6.20 12.29 4.84
C ILE A 138 -7.63 12.20 4.29
N ASP A 139 -8.60 12.70 5.05
CA ASP A 139 -10.00 12.73 4.63
C ASP A 139 -10.08 13.31 3.20
N PRO A 140 -10.71 12.64 2.23
CA PRO A 140 -10.80 13.13 0.85
C PRO A 140 -11.43 14.53 0.75
N ASN A 141 -12.19 14.95 1.76
CA ASN A 141 -12.69 16.33 1.85
C ASN A 141 -11.58 17.35 2.16
N VAL A 142 -10.57 16.99 2.96
CA VAL A 142 -9.41 17.85 3.27
C VAL A 142 -8.50 17.98 2.06
N VAL A 143 -8.30 16.90 1.30
CA VAL A 143 -7.54 16.94 0.02
C VAL A 143 -8.25 17.85 -1.01
N ARG A 144 -9.59 17.80 -1.07
CA ARG A 144 -10.38 18.69 -1.94
C ARG A 144 -10.34 20.16 -1.53
N LEU A 145 -10.30 20.44 -0.24
CA LEU A 145 -10.18 21.81 0.28
C LEU A 145 -8.82 22.42 -0.06
N ALA A 146 -7.73 21.65 0.08
CA ALA A 146 -6.38 22.11 -0.29
C ALA A 146 -6.25 22.41 -1.80
N GLY A 147 -6.83 21.56 -2.67
CA GLY A 147 -6.83 21.80 -4.12
C GLY A 147 -7.72 22.96 -4.56
N ALA A 148 -8.74 23.32 -3.77
CA ALA A 148 -9.61 24.47 -4.04
C ALA A 148 -8.97 25.82 -3.66
N GLU A 149 -8.00 25.83 -2.74
CA GLU A 149 -7.24 27.04 -2.39
C GLU A 149 -6.15 27.37 -3.42
N GLU A 150 -5.47 26.37 -3.99
CA GLU A 150 -4.50 26.60 -5.08
C GLU A 150 -5.16 27.25 -6.31
N ALA A 151 -6.41 26.89 -6.64
CA ALA A 151 -7.15 27.48 -7.75
C ALA A 151 -7.62 28.94 -7.50
N LYS A 152 -7.65 29.37 -6.23
CA LYS A 152 -8.08 30.74 -5.84
C LYS A 152 -6.92 31.71 -5.61
N SER A 153 -5.68 31.24 -5.57
CA SER A 153 -4.49 32.03 -5.23
C SER A 153 -3.63 32.47 -6.42
N ALA A 154 -4.08 32.26 -7.67
CA ALA A 154 -3.38 32.80 -8.82
C ALA A 154 -3.64 34.32 -8.95
N PRO A 155 -2.65 35.21 -8.78
CA PRO A 155 -2.86 36.64 -8.98
C PRO A 155 -3.06 36.91 -10.47
N LYS A 156 -4.14 37.60 -10.84
CA LYS A 156 -4.30 38.15 -12.19
C LYS A 156 -3.21 39.20 -12.43
N PRO A 157 -2.45 39.15 -13.53
CA PRO A 157 -1.48 40.19 -13.85
C PRO A 157 -2.22 41.50 -14.07
N VAL A 158 -1.84 42.52 -13.28
CA VAL A 158 -2.34 43.89 -13.41
C VAL A 158 -1.86 44.43 -14.76
N GLN A 159 -2.80 44.69 -15.67
CA GLN A 159 -2.50 45.44 -16.88
C GLN A 159 -2.58 46.93 -16.56
N ASP A 160 -1.41 47.57 -16.64
CA ASP A 160 -1.26 49.02 -16.71
C ASP A 160 -2.15 49.59 -17.82
N ALA A 161 -2.98 50.57 -17.46
CA ALA A 161 -3.61 51.45 -18.43
C ALA A 161 -3.24 52.90 -18.09
N ILE A 162 -2.39 53.44 -18.95
CA ILE A 162 -1.92 54.81 -19.03
C ILE A 162 -3.02 55.63 -19.74
N SER A 163 -3.51 56.71 -19.12
CA SER A 163 -3.89 58.01 -19.71
C SER A 163 -4.56 58.89 -18.66
#